data_AF-G3Y8M4-F1
#
_entry.id   AF-G3Y8M4-F1
#
_cell.length_a   1.000
_cell.length_b   1.000
_cell.length_c   1.000
_cell.angle_alpha   90.00
_cell.angle_beta   90.00
_cell.angle_gamma   90.00
#
_symmetry.space_group_name_H-M   'P 1'
#
loop_
_entity.id
_entity.type
_entity.pdbx_description
1 polymer ?
#
loop_
_entity_poly.entity_id
_entity_poly.type
_entity_poly.pdbx_seq_one_letter_code
_entity_poly.pdbx_strand_id
1 'polypeptide(L)'
;NTLNGRLTSNQVFILGVNFPERNLKSLESFFGIGNLTSTRLLARFHIHPTCKVGDLANKQVLDITAALSDMKIENDLRRQYLDNIKRLKETGTYRGRRHALGLPVRGQRTRSQWSCGFVSIGAWNGVINSLL
;
A
#
# COMPACT_ATOMS: atom_id res chain seq x y z
N ASN A 1 27.51 29.50 22.56
CA ASN A 1 26.99 29.90 21.24
C ASN A 1 27.62 29.05 20.15
N THR A 2 27.02 27.92 19.77
CA THR A 2 27.09 27.24 18.44
C THR A 2 26.56 25.81 18.56
N LEU A 3 25.25 25.66 18.79
CA LEU A 3 24.54 24.37 18.62
C LEU A 3 23.23 24.59 17.87
N ASN A 4 23.24 25.35 16.77
CA ASN A 4 22.08 25.48 15.89
C ASN A 4 22.56 25.59 14.44
N GLY A 5 23.09 24.49 13.92
CA GLY A 5 23.60 24.37 12.55
C GLY A 5 23.17 23.10 11.84
N ARG A 6 22.09 22.44 12.30
CA ARG A 6 21.48 21.35 11.53
C ARG A 6 20.38 21.96 10.69
N LEU A 7 20.78 22.35 9.48
CA LEU A 7 19.91 22.84 8.40
C LEU A 7 18.61 22.03 8.39
N THR A 8 17.51 22.76 8.38
CA THR A 8 16.14 22.27 8.26
C THR A 8 16.07 21.24 7.14
N SER A 9 16.00 19.96 7.47
CA SER A 9 15.59 18.96 6.49
C SER A 9 14.15 19.31 6.13
N ASN A 10 13.88 19.66 4.88
CA ASN A 10 12.54 19.96 4.41
C ASN A 10 11.76 18.64 4.43
N GLN A 11 11.11 18.36 5.55
CA GLN A 11 10.29 17.17 5.73
C GLN A 11 8.96 17.41 5.03
N VAL A 12 8.66 16.57 4.05
CA VAL A 12 7.40 16.64 3.33
C VAL A 12 6.47 15.58 3.91
N PHE A 13 5.33 16.06 4.43
CA PHE A 13 4.25 15.21 4.92
C PHE A 13 3.26 14.98 3.78
N ILE A 14 3.07 13.73 3.39
CA ILE A 14 2.00 13.33 2.47
C ILE A 14 1.11 12.33 3.21
N LEU A 15 -0.17 12.66 3.39
CA LEU A 15 -1.19 11.83 4.04
C LEU A 15 -0.79 11.27 5.43
N GLY A 16 0.02 12.00 6.20
CA GLY A 16 0.47 11.58 7.54
C GLY A 16 1.71 10.67 7.54
N VAL A 17 2.27 10.36 6.38
CA VAL A 17 3.58 9.68 6.26
C VAL A 17 4.67 10.74 6.03
N ASN A 18 5.70 10.71 6.88
CA ASN A 18 6.86 11.59 6.77
C ASN A 18 7.91 10.97 5.85
N PHE A 19 8.25 11.66 4.76
CA PHE A 19 9.26 11.20 3.82
C PHE A 19 10.58 11.94 3.99
N PRO A 20 11.71 11.23 4.22
CA PRO A 20 13.03 11.85 4.13
C PRO A 20 13.36 12.17 2.66
N GLU A 21 14.06 13.28 2.43
CA GLU A 21 14.33 13.92 1.11
C GLU A 21 14.89 13.01 -0.01
N ARG A 22 15.36 11.80 0.32
CA ARG A 22 16.15 10.94 -0.57
C ARG A 22 15.35 10.04 -1.53
N ASN A 23 14.05 9.76 -1.29
CA ASN A 23 13.35 8.69 -2.02
C ASN A 23 12.06 9.15 -2.73
N LEU A 24 12.05 9.08 -4.06
CA LEU A 24 10.89 9.35 -4.92
C LEU A 24 9.91 8.19 -5.07
N LYS A 25 10.36 6.98 -4.77
CA LYS A 25 9.50 5.80 -4.67
C LYS A 25 8.59 5.84 -3.42
N SER A 26 8.48 7.00 -2.77
CA SER A 26 7.63 7.26 -1.62
C SER A 26 6.16 6.97 -1.90
N LEU A 27 5.67 7.23 -3.12
CA LEU A 27 4.27 6.94 -3.46
C LEU A 27 3.96 5.44 -3.47
N GLU A 28 4.96 4.57 -3.67
CA GLU A 28 4.80 3.11 -3.69
C GLU A 28 4.69 2.51 -2.27
N SER A 29 4.96 3.28 -1.21
CA SER A 29 4.79 2.77 0.15
C SER A 29 3.32 2.62 0.56
N PHE A 30 2.42 3.36 -0.11
CA PHE A 30 0.99 3.31 0.16
C PHE A 30 0.39 2.02 -0.40
N PHE A 31 -0.40 1.33 0.43
CA PHE A 31 -1.10 0.11 -0.02
C PHE A 31 -2.17 0.47 -1.06
N GLY A 32 -2.00 -0.07 -2.27
CA GLY A 32 -2.88 0.19 -3.42
C GLY A 32 -2.23 1.00 -4.54
N ILE A 33 -1.08 1.62 -4.28
CA ILE A 33 -0.31 2.34 -5.30
C ILE A 33 0.84 1.46 -5.76
N GLY A 34 0.84 1.11 -7.05
CA GLY A 34 1.95 0.43 -7.70
C GLY A 34 2.75 1.38 -8.61
N ASN A 35 3.75 0.82 -9.29
CA ASN A 35 4.63 1.58 -10.18
C ASN A 35 3.83 2.29 -11.28
N LEU A 36 2.85 1.63 -11.91
CA LEU A 36 2.05 2.20 -13.01
C LEU A 36 1.24 3.43 -12.56
N THR A 37 0.60 3.35 -11.39
CA THR A 37 -0.18 4.46 -10.83
C THR A 37 0.73 5.59 -10.37
N SER A 38 1.87 5.27 -9.76
CA SER A 38 2.88 6.24 -9.34
C SER A 38 3.44 7.01 -10.55
N THR A 39 3.90 6.31 -11.60
CA THR A 39 4.41 6.95 -12.83
C THR A 39 3.34 7.80 -13.50
N ARG A 40 2.09 7.36 -13.53
CA ARG A 40 0.97 8.15 -14.08
C ARG A 40 0.72 9.43 -13.28
N LEU A 41 0.77 9.37 -11.95
CA LEU A 41 0.62 10.55 -11.10
C LEU A 41 1.78 11.53 -11.28
N LEU A 42 3.02 11.04 -11.30
CA LEU A 42 4.20 11.87 -11.54
C LEU A 42 4.15 12.55 -12.91
N ALA A 43 3.73 11.84 -13.95
CA ALA A 43 3.55 12.39 -15.29
C ALA A 43 2.46 13.48 -15.34
N ARG A 44 1.36 13.31 -14.60
CA ARG A 44 0.25 14.28 -14.52
C ARG A 44 0.70 15.62 -13.92
N PHE A 45 1.64 15.60 -12.97
CA PHE A 45 2.17 16.80 -12.31
C PHE A 45 3.51 17.28 -12.88
N HIS A 46 3.93 16.71 -14.03
CA HIS A 46 5.18 17.06 -14.71
C HIS A 46 6.42 16.91 -13.82
N ILE A 47 6.44 15.90 -12.94
CA ILE A 47 7.57 15.61 -12.06
C ILE A 47 8.42 14.52 -12.72
N HIS A 48 9.71 14.79 -12.87
CA HIS A 48 10.63 13.78 -13.38
C HIS A 48 10.92 12.72 -12.31
N PRO A 49 10.95 11.41 -12.65
CA PRO A 49 11.15 10.31 -11.70
C PRO A 49 12.52 10.28 -11.01
N THR A 50 13.41 11.23 -11.30
CA THR A 50 14.72 11.38 -10.63
C THR A 50 14.83 12.63 -9.74
N CYS A 51 13.84 13.54 -9.74
CA CYS A 51 13.83 14.77 -8.94
C CYS A 51 13.62 14.50 -7.45
N LYS A 52 14.44 14.99 -6.52
CA LYS A 52 14.28 14.63 -5.09
C LYS A 52 13.02 15.23 -4.47
N VAL A 53 12.55 14.64 -3.36
CA VAL A 53 11.36 15.13 -2.63
C VAL A 53 11.58 16.54 -2.06
N GLY A 54 12.83 16.88 -1.71
CA GLY A 54 13.20 18.23 -1.24
C GLY A 54 13.20 19.31 -2.32
N ASP A 55 13.23 18.95 -3.61
CA ASP A 55 13.24 19.88 -4.74
C ASP A 55 11.82 20.19 -5.26
N LEU A 56 10.79 19.57 -4.67
CA LEU A 56 9.40 19.73 -5.10
C LEU A 56 8.81 21.06 -4.62
N ALA A 57 8.04 21.70 -5.49
CA ALA A 57 7.30 22.90 -5.11
C ALA A 57 6.14 22.53 -4.16
N ASN A 58 5.87 23.38 -3.16
CA ASN A 58 4.75 23.18 -2.23
C ASN A 58 3.39 23.00 -2.94
N LYS A 59 3.20 23.67 -4.09
CA LYS A 59 2.01 23.50 -4.93
C LYS A 59 1.86 22.06 -5.43
N GLN A 60 2.94 21.48 -5.97
CA GLN A 60 2.96 20.10 -6.45
C GLN A 60 2.67 19.11 -5.33
N VAL A 61 3.17 19.35 -4.12
CA VAL A 61 2.89 18.52 -2.94
C VAL A 61 1.40 18.54 -2.58
N LEU A 62 0.77 19.71 -2.62
CA LEU A 62 -0.68 19.85 -2.38
C LEU A 62 -1.48 19.14 -3.46
N ASP A 63 -1.10 19.30 -4.74
CA ASP A 63 -1.77 18.66 -5.87
C ASP A 63 -1.69 17.13 -5.81
N ILE A 64 -0.53 16.58 -5.44
CA ILE A 64 -0.34 15.15 -5.19
C ILE A 64 -1.24 14.70 -4.05
N THR A 65 -1.28 15.45 -2.94
CA THR A 65 -2.09 15.10 -1.77
C THR A 65 -3.58 15.06 -2.12
N ALA A 66 -4.08 16.02 -2.89
CA ALA A 66 -5.45 16.05 -3.38
C ALA A 66 -5.75 14.86 -4.32
N ALA A 67 -4.84 14.55 -5.25
CA ALA A 67 -5.01 13.40 -6.13
C ALA A 67 -4.99 12.06 -5.36
N LEU A 68 -4.22 11.97 -4.29
CA LEU A 68 -4.21 10.78 -3.44
C LEU A 68 -5.47 10.66 -2.60
N SER A 69 -6.05 11.77 -2.10
CA SER A 69 -7.32 11.71 -1.36
C SER A 69 -8.51 11.28 -2.22
N ASP A 70 -8.48 11.55 -3.52
CA ASP A 70 -9.51 11.08 -4.46
C ASP A 70 -9.41 9.57 -4.73
N MET A 71 -8.24 8.97 -4.51
CA MET A 71 -8.02 7.55 -4.72
C MET A 71 -8.42 6.76 -3.48
N LYS A 72 -9.06 5.60 -3.70
CA LYS A 72 -9.31 4.62 -2.65
C LYS A 72 -7.97 3.99 -2.24
N ILE A 73 -7.37 4.45 -1.14
CA ILE A 73 -6.04 4.01 -0.68
C ILE A 73 -6.16 3.29 0.67
N GLU A 74 -5.20 2.39 0.94
CA GLU A 74 -4.94 1.75 2.22
C GLU A 74 -6.15 1.12 2.91
N ASN A 75 -6.80 1.85 3.81
CA ASN A 75 -7.86 1.32 4.66
C ASN A 75 -9.09 0.95 3.83
N ASP A 76 -9.43 1.74 2.82
CA ASP A 76 -10.61 1.48 2.00
C ASP A 76 -10.43 0.26 1.10
N LEU A 77 -9.23 0.05 0.56
CA LEU A 77 -8.90 -1.15 -0.22
C LEU A 77 -8.83 -2.39 0.66
N ARG A 78 -8.28 -2.27 1.87
CA ARG A 78 -8.26 -3.36 2.85
C ARG A 78 -9.67 -3.76 3.25
N ARG A 79 -10.55 -2.81 3.58
CA ARG A 79 -11.97 -3.05 3.90
C ARG A 79 -12.67 -3.75 2.74
N GLN A 80 -12.58 -3.21 1.52
CA GLN A 80 -13.18 -3.84 0.34
C GLN A 80 -12.68 -5.28 0.13
N TYR A 81 -11.39 -5.54 0.30
CA TYR A 81 -10.82 -6.88 0.17
C TYR A 81 -11.38 -7.85 1.24
N LEU A 82 -11.48 -7.40 2.49
CA LEU A 82 -12.05 -8.18 3.59
C LEU A 82 -13.54 -8.44 3.37
N ASP A 83 -14.30 -7.45 2.94
CA ASP A 83 -15.73 -7.59 2.63
C ASP A 83 -15.96 -8.59 1.50
N ASN A 84 -15.11 -8.57 0.47
CA ASN A 84 -15.16 -9.55 -0.61
C ASN A 84 -14.91 -10.98 -0.09
N ILE A 85 -13.94 -11.17 0.82
CA ILE A 85 -13.68 -12.49 1.43
C ILE A 85 -14.83 -12.91 2.34
N LYS A 86 -15.34 -11.99 3.16
CA LYS A 86 -16.46 -12.22 4.07
C LYS A 86 -17.70 -12.66 3.29
N ARG A 87 -18.03 -11.94 2.22
CA ARG A 87 -19.12 -12.29 1.29
C ARG A 87 -18.96 -13.70 0.72
N LEU A 88 -17.74 -14.06 0.29
CA LEU A 88 -17.46 -15.40 -0.25
C LEU A 88 -17.65 -16.51 0.80
N LYS A 89 -17.33 -16.23 2.07
CA LYS A 89 -17.54 -17.14 3.20
C LYS A 89 -19.02 -17.29 3.53
N GLU A 90 -19.76 -16.18 3.65
CA GLU A 90 -21.21 -16.17 3.95
C GLU A 90 -22.03 -16.88 2.87
N THR A 91 -21.66 -16.71 1.60
CA THR A 91 -22.34 -17.37 0.47
C THR A 91 -22.07 -18.88 0.43
N GLY A 92 -21.06 -19.40 1.15
CA GLY A 92 -20.75 -20.83 1.19
C GLY A 92 -20.08 -21.40 -0.07
N THR A 93 -19.54 -20.54 -0.96
CA THR A 93 -18.86 -20.97 -2.19
C THR A 93 -17.62 -21.83 -1.90
N TYR A 94 -17.19 -22.66 -2.86
CA TYR A 94 -15.94 -23.44 -2.72
C TYR A 94 -14.74 -22.56 -2.31
N ARG A 95 -14.62 -21.38 -2.93
CA ARG A 95 -13.57 -20.40 -2.60
C ARG A 95 -13.65 -19.93 -1.15
N GLY A 96 -14.86 -19.59 -0.67
CA GLY A 96 -15.09 -19.19 0.71
C GLY A 96 -14.68 -20.25 1.73
N ARG A 97 -15.07 -21.51 1.50
CA ARG A 97 -14.67 -22.64 2.35
C ARG A 97 -13.16 -22.84 2.39
N ARG A 98 -12.48 -22.71 1.25
CA ARG A 98 -11.00 -22.80 1.18
C ARG A 98 -10.31 -21.65 1.91
N HIS A 99 -10.83 -20.43 1.79
CA HIS A 99 -10.36 -19.27 2.56
C HIS A 99 -10.57 -19.44 4.07
N ALA A 100 -11.64 -20.10 4.52
CA ALA A 100 -11.87 -20.40 5.94
C ALA A 100 -10.89 -21.47 6.47
N LEU A 101 -10.59 -22.47 5.64
CA LEU A 101 -9.65 -23.56 5.98
C LEU A 101 -8.17 -23.18 5.77
N GLY A 102 -7.86 -21.98 5.28
CA GLY A 102 -6.49 -21.54 4.99
C GLY A 102 -5.82 -22.31 3.84
N LEU A 103 -6.60 -22.94 2.96
CA LEU A 103 -6.11 -23.76 1.85
C LEU A 103 -6.05 -22.95 0.55
N PRO A 104 -5.16 -23.31 -0.39
CA PRO A 104 -5.08 -22.60 -1.66
C PRO A 104 -6.38 -22.73 -2.46
N VAL A 105 -6.76 -21.61 -3.09
CA VAL A 105 -8.07 -21.42 -3.76
C VAL A 105 -7.98 -21.63 -5.27
N ARG A 106 -6.79 -21.49 -5.87
CA ARG A 106 -6.56 -21.52 -7.32
C ARG A 106 -6.24 -22.93 -7.87
N GLY A 107 -6.86 -23.98 -7.32
CA GLY A 107 -6.69 -25.36 -7.83
C GLY A 107 -5.31 -25.99 -7.59
N GLN A 108 -4.51 -25.45 -6.67
CA GLN A 108 -3.19 -26.01 -6.33
C GLN A 108 -3.35 -27.35 -5.58
N ARG A 109 -2.48 -28.32 -5.90
CA ARG A 109 -2.46 -29.66 -5.27
C ARG A 109 -2.07 -29.55 -3.79
N THR A 110 -2.84 -30.16 -2.90
CA THR A 110 -2.61 -30.14 -1.44
C THR A 110 -1.80 -31.33 -0.91
N ARG A 111 -1.36 -32.26 -1.77
CA ARG A 111 -0.69 -33.50 -1.35
C ARG A 111 0.82 -33.34 -1.08
N SER A 112 1.53 -32.53 -1.85
CA SER A 112 3.02 -32.56 -1.85
C SER A 112 3.73 -31.21 -1.83
N GLN A 113 3.12 -30.11 -2.28
CA GLN A 113 3.81 -28.81 -2.43
C GLN A 113 2.93 -27.60 -2.05
N TRP A 114 2.17 -27.71 -0.94
CA TRP A 114 1.22 -26.67 -0.55
C TRP A 114 1.74 -25.72 0.55
N SER A 115 2.89 -26.03 1.15
CA SER A 115 3.46 -25.28 2.28
C SER A 115 3.80 -23.82 1.94
N CYS A 116 4.26 -23.53 0.73
CA CYS A 116 4.54 -22.16 0.29
C CYS A 116 3.27 -21.29 0.27
N GLY A 117 2.15 -21.85 -0.22
CA GLY A 117 0.85 -21.16 -0.20
C GLY A 117 0.31 -20.97 1.23
N PHE A 118 0.57 -21.93 2.12
CA PHE A 118 0.10 -21.87 3.51
C PHE A 118 0.81 -20.79 4.33
N VAL A 119 2.14 -20.65 4.19
CA VAL A 119 2.92 -19.65 4.94
C VAL A 119 2.48 -18.22 4.59
N SER A 120 2.28 -17.92 3.31
CA SER A 120 1.84 -16.58 2.89
C SER A 120 0.40 -16.26 3.30
N ILE A 121 -0.50 -17.24 3.29
CA ILE A 121 -1.92 -17.04 3.63
C ILE A 121 -2.11 -16.97 5.16
N GLY A 122 -1.39 -17.80 5.93
CA GLY A 122 -1.43 -17.80 7.39
C GLY A 122 -0.87 -16.52 8.01
N ALA A 123 0.27 -16.03 7.49
CA ALA A 123 0.86 -14.76 7.94
C ALA A 123 -0.07 -13.57 7.67
N TRP A 124 -0.76 -13.55 6.53
CA TRP A 124 -1.72 -12.50 6.20
C TRP A 124 -2.98 -12.55 7.07
N ASN A 125 -3.54 -13.74 7.32
CA ASN A 125 -4.72 -13.86 8.20
C ASN A 125 -4.40 -13.47 9.65
N GLY A 126 -3.19 -13.77 10.14
CA GLY A 126 -2.73 -13.34 11.47
C GLY A 126 -2.59 -11.82 11.60
N VAL A 127 -2.02 -11.15 10.59
CA VAL A 127 -1.90 -9.68 10.56
C VAL A 127 -3.27 -9.00 10.44
N ILE A 128 -4.20 -9.58 9.68
CA ILE A 128 -5.57 -9.06 9.51
C ILE A 128 -6.37 -9.17 10.82
N ASN A 129 -6.31 -10.30 11.53
CA ASN A 129 -7.03 -10.48 12.81
C ASN A 129 -6.38 -9.73 13.97
N SER A 130 -5.09 -9.40 13.90
CA SER A 130 -4.36 -8.61 14.91
C SER A 130 -4.64 -7.11 14.84
N LEU A 131 -5.27 -6.62 13.76
CA LEU A 131 -5.64 -5.21 13.55
C LEU A 131 -7.14 -4.95 13.82
N LEU A 132 -7.84 -5.96 14.36
CA LEU A 132 -9.15 -5.86 15.02
C LEU A 132 -8.93 -5.96 16.53
#